data_AF-A0A401Q7I9-F1
#
_entry.id   AF-A0A401Q7I9-F1
#
_cell.length_a   1.000
_cell.length_b   1.000
_cell.length_c   1.000
_cell.angle_alpha   90.00
_cell.angle_beta   90.00
_cell.angle_gamma   90.00
#
_symmetry.space_group_name_H-M   'P 1'
#
loop_
_entity.id
_entity.type
_entity.pdbx_description
1 polymer ?
#
loop_
_entity_poly.entity_id
_entity_poly.type
_entity_poly.pdbx_seq_one_letter_code
_entity_poly.pdbx_strand_id
1 'polypeptide(L)'
;VRVLQNKGLPADNYSTENAILVKLSQNWPLLIDPQGQATDWIIKMEAQELRILLATDPDYMKTMEVAIRMGNPVLLHDLEEQIDPGLNPILVRDICIRGGQEYIRIGSADVEYNFNFRLYMTTRISNPNFLPAICNLVNLINCTVTFEGLQEQLLSRVVKRQHPQVEEQLGQLLQSIASDLVTLRDLENKSLSLLQHTEGHILDDQDLIDTLQKSKDMSKVIEMRVEASEENEKKIMHARKKYLPMATRGSVMYFVMDELGKLNCMYQFSLHWFMKIFTESVSDLHKPHTRRPRSGFVHRASKLQRPGNEFKHLSVNTTKMHIGFKSHLQNMMNTLTENTYKVCHWLATWAVS
;
A
#
# COMPACT_ATOMS: atom_id res chain seq x y z
N VAL A 1 6.94 3.37 -9.04
CA VAL A 1 6.36 3.32 -7.67
C VAL A 1 5.01 4.03 -7.57
N ARG A 2 4.91 5.34 -7.88
CA ARG A 2 3.65 6.10 -7.68
C ARG A 2 2.41 5.52 -8.37
N VAL A 3 2.57 5.02 -9.60
CA VAL A 3 1.48 4.34 -10.32
C VAL A 3 0.97 3.12 -9.53
N LEU A 4 1.84 2.37 -8.86
CA LEU A 4 1.47 1.19 -8.06
C LEU A 4 0.75 1.60 -6.77
N GLN A 5 1.20 2.69 -6.12
CA GLN A 5 0.53 3.26 -4.95
C GLN A 5 -0.89 3.74 -5.28
N ASN A 6 -1.10 4.33 -6.45
CA ASN A 6 -2.44 4.72 -6.91
C ASN A 6 -3.36 3.51 -7.11
N LYS A 7 -2.80 2.32 -7.36
CA LYS A 7 -3.54 1.04 -7.44
C LYS A 7 -3.67 0.34 -6.08
N GLY A 8 -3.29 0.98 -4.98
CA GLY A 8 -3.53 0.49 -3.62
C GLY A 8 -2.33 -0.16 -2.93
N LEU A 9 -1.11 -0.07 -3.52
CA LEU A 9 0.10 -0.47 -2.82
C LEU A 9 0.33 0.47 -1.61
N PRO A 10 0.67 -0.07 -0.42
CA PRO A 10 1.11 0.74 0.70
C PRO A 10 2.31 1.62 0.37
N ALA A 11 2.41 2.77 1.06
CA ALA A 11 3.43 3.76 0.79
C ALA A 11 4.77 3.50 1.50
N ASP A 12 4.87 2.43 2.30
CA ASP A 12 6.11 2.07 3.00
C ASP A 12 7.17 1.47 2.05
N ASN A 13 8.42 1.57 2.48
CA ASN A 13 9.57 1.11 1.71
C ASN A 13 9.53 -0.41 1.49
N TYR A 14 9.14 -1.18 2.51
CA TYR A 14 9.06 -2.64 2.42
C TYR A 14 8.08 -3.10 1.34
N SER A 15 6.88 -2.50 1.31
CA SER A 15 5.88 -2.77 0.26
C SER A 15 6.35 -2.30 -1.12
N THR A 16 7.12 -1.21 -1.19
CA THR A 16 7.71 -0.73 -2.44
C THR A 16 8.75 -1.72 -2.99
N GLU A 17 9.65 -2.23 -2.14
CA GLU A 17 10.64 -3.25 -2.50
C GLU A 17 9.96 -4.55 -2.95
N ASN A 18 8.96 -5.02 -2.20
CA ASN A 18 8.15 -6.18 -2.58
C ASN A 18 7.49 -6.00 -3.95
N ALA A 19 6.93 -4.81 -4.23
CA ALA A 19 6.30 -4.53 -5.52
C ALA A 19 7.31 -4.52 -6.67
N ILE A 20 8.55 -4.07 -6.43
CA ILE A 20 9.64 -4.14 -7.41
C ILE A 20 9.97 -5.60 -7.70
N LEU A 21 10.11 -6.45 -6.67
CA LEU A 21 10.33 -7.89 -6.83
C LEU A 21 9.21 -8.54 -7.63
N VAL A 22 7.94 -8.23 -7.32
CA VAL A 22 6.79 -8.77 -8.06
C VAL A 22 6.80 -8.40 -9.54
N LYS A 23 7.25 -7.18 -9.91
CA LYS A 23 7.22 -6.70 -11.30
C LYS A 23 8.46 -7.02 -12.12
N LEU A 24 9.65 -7.00 -11.51
CA LEU A 24 10.92 -7.09 -12.24
C LEU A 24 11.57 -8.48 -12.17
N SER A 25 11.08 -9.38 -11.30
CA SER A 25 11.67 -10.72 -11.19
C SER A 25 11.43 -11.57 -12.42
N GLN A 26 12.43 -12.38 -12.76
CA GLN A 26 12.31 -13.41 -13.77
C GLN A 26 11.44 -14.56 -13.25
N ASN A 27 11.71 -15.10 -12.06
CA ASN A 27 10.88 -16.16 -11.48
C ASN A 27 9.49 -15.65 -11.09
N TRP A 28 8.50 -16.53 -11.13
CA TRP A 28 7.13 -16.19 -10.75
C TRP A 28 7.05 -15.85 -9.25
N PRO A 29 6.37 -14.76 -8.87
CA PRO A 29 6.24 -14.37 -7.47
C PRO A 29 5.29 -15.30 -6.70
N LEU A 30 5.77 -15.83 -5.58
CA LEU A 30 4.98 -16.51 -4.56
C LEU A 30 4.95 -15.63 -3.30
N LEU A 31 3.79 -15.06 -3.00
CA LEU A 31 3.60 -14.08 -1.94
C LEU A 31 3.09 -14.74 -0.67
N ILE A 32 3.83 -14.57 0.42
CA ILE A 32 3.35 -14.88 1.77
C ILE A 32 2.53 -13.68 2.25
N ASP A 33 1.20 -13.78 2.18
CA ASP A 33 0.27 -12.67 2.40
C ASP A 33 -0.89 -13.09 3.35
N PRO A 34 -0.59 -13.30 4.64
CA PRO A 34 -1.59 -13.73 5.62
C PRO A 34 -2.75 -12.72 5.80
N GLN A 35 -2.49 -11.42 5.58
CA GLN A 35 -3.50 -10.37 5.71
C GLN A 35 -4.27 -10.07 4.40
N GLY A 36 -3.86 -10.64 3.26
CA GLY A 36 -4.51 -10.44 1.96
C GLY A 36 -4.23 -9.07 1.30
N GLN A 37 -3.26 -8.31 1.80
CA GLN A 37 -3.00 -6.95 1.33
C GLN A 37 -2.34 -6.93 -0.05
N ALA A 38 -1.39 -7.83 -0.30
CA ALA A 38 -0.74 -7.94 -1.60
C ALA A 38 -1.69 -8.53 -2.66
N THR A 39 -2.55 -9.46 -2.23
CA THR A 39 -3.64 -10.04 -3.03
C THR A 39 -4.58 -8.93 -3.53
N ASP A 40 -5.11 -8.11 -2.63
CA ASP A 40 -5.98 -6.97 -2.97
C ASP A 40 -5.29 -5.98 -3.93
N TRP A 41 -3.98 -5.78 -3.77
CA TRP A 41 -3.20 -4.92 -4.65
C TRP A 41 -3.05 -5.51 -6.05
N ILE A 42 -2.72 -6.80 -6.20
CA ILE A 42 -2.62 -7.47 -7.50
C ILE A 42 -3.95 -7.41 -8.25
N ILE A 43 -5.05 -7.67 -7.56
CA ILE A 43 -6.41 -7.61 -8.14
C ILE A 43 -6.69 -6.22 -8.71
N LYS A 44 -6.39 -5.16 -7.96
CA LYS A 44 -6.53 -3.78 -8.45
C LYS A 44 -5.53 -3.42 -9.54
N MET A 45 -4.36 -4.04 -9.52
CA MET A 45 -3.26 -3.75 -10.43
C MET A 45 -3.52 -4.26 -11.84
N GLU A 46 -3.91 -5.54 -11.96
CA GLU A 46 -4.19 -6.24 -13.22
C GLU A 46 -5.63 -6.03 -13.72
N ALA A 47 -6.53 -5.56 -12.84
CA ALA A 47 -7.90 -5.14 -13.18
C ALA A 47 -8.72 -6.26 -13.87
N GLN A 48 -9.41 -5.96 -14.97
CA GLN A 48 -10.42 -6.85 -15.58
C GLN A 48 -9.84 -8.09 -16.27
N GLU A 49 -8.54 -8.11 -16.60
CA GLU A 49 -7.92 -9.20 -17.35
C GLU A 49 -7.47 -10.37 -16.45
N LEU A 50 -7.40 -10.13 -15.13
CA LEU A 50 -6.95 -11.10 -14.14
C LEU A 50 -7.94 -12.26 -13.95
N ARG A 51 -7.44 -13.48 -14.00
CA ARG A 51 -8.15 -14.69 -13.58
C ARG A 51 -7.72 -15.05 -12.16
N ILE A 52 -8.67 -15.09 -11.23
CA ILE A 52 -8.43 -15.52 -9.85
C ILE A 52 -8.87 -16.99 -9.76
N LEU A 53 -7.95 -17.86 -9.33
CA LEU A 53 -8.16 -19.30 -9.18
C LEU A 53 -7.80 -19.71 -7.75
N LEU A 54 -8.50 -20.67 -7.15
CA LEU A 54 -8.04 -21.27 -5.90
C LEU A 54 -7.22 -22.52 -6.21
N ALA A 55 -6.13 -22.73 -5.48
CA ALA A 55 -5.32 -23.95 -5.62
C ALA A 55 -6.11 -25.23 -5.27
N THR A 56 -7.18 -25.10 -4.50
CA THR A 56 -8.09 -26.20 -4.14
C THR A 56 -9.05 -26.60 -5.26
N ASP A 57 -9.22 -25.76 -6.30
CA ASP A 57 -10.20 -26.00 -7.34
C ASP A 57 -9.72 -27.12 -8.29
N PRO A 58 -10.39 -28.26 -8.41
CA PRO A 58 -9.89 -29.40 -9.18
C PRO A 58 -9.67 -29.10 -10.67
N ASP A 59 -10.32 -28.05 -11.20
CA ASP A 59 -10.23 -27.62 -12.60
C ASP A 59 -9.34 -26.37 -12.80
N TYR A 60 -8.58 -25.91 -11.78
CA TYR A 60 -7.75 -24.71 -11.91
C TYR A 60 -6.73 -24.83 -13.05
N MET A 61 -6.17 -26.03 -13.26
CA MET A 61 -5.20 -26.29 -14.34
C MET A 61 -5.78 -26.09 -15.73
N LYS A 62 -7.04 -26.50 -15.98
CA LYS A 62 -7.70 -26.26 -17.28
C LYS A 62 -7.88 -24.76 -17.54
N THR A 63 -8.23 -24.02 -16.50
CA THR A 63 -8.37 -22.56 -16.60
C THR A 63 -7.02 -21.88 -16.80
N MET A 64 -5.96 -22.41 -16.19
CA MET A 64 -4.57 -21.99 -16.39
C MET A 64 -4.13 -22.19 -17.85
N GLU A 65 -4.41 -23.35 -18.46
CA GLU A 65 -4.10 -23.63 -19.87
C GLU A 65 -4.76 -22.61 -20.81
N VAL A 66 -6.03 -22.28 -20.57
CA VAL A 66 -6.74 -21.26 -21.36
C VAL A 66 -6.13 -19.88 -21.14
N ALA A 67 -5.79 -19.51 -19.91
CA ALA A 67 -5.18 -18.23 -19.61
C ALA A 67 -3.79 -18.07 -20.25
N ILE A 68 -2.98 -19.14 -20.26
CA ILE A 68 -1.68 -19.18 -20.94
C ILE A 68 -1.84 -18.92 -22.43
N ARG A 69 -2.79 -19.60 -23.10
CA ARG A 69 -3.06 -19.41 -24.52
C ARG A 69 -3.50 -17.97 -24.85
N MET A 70 -4.36 -17.41 -24.01
CA MET A 70 -4.90 -16.06 -24.21
C MET A 70 -3.93 -14.95 -23.77
N GLY A 71 -2.89 -15.28 -23.00
CA GLY A 71 -1.98 -14.31 -22.41
C GLY A 71 -2.56 -13.54 -21.21
N ASN A 72 -3.60 -14.07 -20.57
CA ASN A 72 -4.24 -13.42 -19.43
C ASN A 72 -3.43 -13.62 -18.15
N PRO A 73 -3.28 -12.60 -17.29
CA PRO A 73 -2.68 -12.78 -15.98
C PRO A 73 -3.54 -13.69 -15.09
N VAL A 74 -2.89 -14.53 -14.29
CA VAL A 74 -3.53 -15.44 -13.33
C VAL A 74 -3.00 -15.18 -11.92
N LEU A 75 -3.91 -15.14 -10.96
CA LEU A 75 -3.63 -15.17 -9.53
C LEU A 75 -4.10 -16.52 -8.97
N LEU A 76 -3.16 -17.39 -8.62
CA LEU A 76 -3.41 -18.65 -7.95
C LEU A 76 -3.37 -18.41 -6.43
N HIS A 77 -4.54 -18.50 -5.82
CA HIS A 77 -4.81 -18.06 -4.45
C HIS A 77 -4.84 -19.24 -3.47
N ASP A 78 -4.45 -18.96 -2.22
CA ASP A 78 -4.45 -19.92 -1.09
C ASP A 78 -3.64 -21.20 -1.34
N LEU A 79 -2.40 -21.07 -1.84
CA LEU A 79 -1.48 -22.20 -1.99
C LEU A 79 -1.06 -22.79 -0.65
N GLU A 80 -1.05 -24.12 -0.59
CA GLU A 80 -0.49 -24.91 0.52
C GLU A 80 1.02 -25.13 0.34
N GLU A 81 1.68 -25.69 1.37
CA GLU A 81 3.12 -25.99 1.34
C GLU A 81 3.48 -27.05 0.28
N GLN A 82 2.54 -27.96 -0.03
CA GLN A 82 2.68 -28.96 -1.09
C GLN A 82 2.07 -28.43 -2.39
N ILE A 83 2.93 -27.98 -3.30
CA ILE A 83 2.52 -27.49 -4.61
C ILE A 83 2.34 -28.66 -5.57
N ASP A 84 1.26 -28.63 -6.35
CA ASP A 84 0.97 -29.60 -7.41
C ASP A 84 2.15 -29.69 -8.42
N PRO A 85 2.77 -30.87 -8.59
CA PRO A 85 3.85 -31.07 -9.56
C PRO A 85 3.46 -30.73 -11.00
N GLY A 86 2.17 -30.72 -11.33
CA GLY A 86 1.66 -30.29 -12.63
C GLY A 86 1.96 -28.82 -12.96
N LEU A 87 2.26 -27.99 -11.96
CA LEU A 87 2.69 -26.60 -12.14
C LEU A 87 4.16 -26.46 -12.57
N ASN A 88 4.99 -27.49 -12.37
CA ASN A 88 6.44 -27.40 -12.61
C ASN A 88 6.83 -26.92 -14.02
N PRO A 89 6.20 -27.39 -15.12
CA PRO A 89 6.49 -26.88 -16.46
C PRO A 89 6.27 -25.36 -16.56
N ILE A 90 5.22 -24.85 -15.91
CA ILE A 90 4.89 -23.42 -15.88
C ILE A 90 5.90 -22.65 -15.04
N LEU A 91 6.28 -23.20 -13.89
CA LEU A 91 7.22 -22.56 -12.97
C LEU A 91 8.62 -22.40 -13.58
N VAL A 92 9.09 -23.43 -14.27
CA VAL A 92 10.39 -23.44 -14.97
C VAL A 92 10.33 -22.71 -16.32
N ARG A 93 9.12 -22.48 -16.86
CA ARG A 93 8.88 -22.04 -18.24
C ARG A 93 9.50 -23.00 -19.26
N ASP A 94 9.15 -24.27 -19.16
CA ASP A 94 9.60 -25.33 -20.08
C ASP A 94 8.92 -25.19 -21.45
N ILE A 95 9.36 -24.17 -22.21
CA ILE A 95 8.80 -23.76 -23.50
C ILE A 95 9.58 -24.44 -24.63
N CYS A 96 8.85 -25.09 -25.53
CA CYS A 96 9.34 -25.74 -26.73
C CYS A 96 8.94 -24.95 -27.98
N ILE A 97 9.86 -24.77 -28.93
CA ILE A 97 9.55 -24.18 -30.24
C ILE A 97 9.20 -25.31 -31.22
N ARG A 98 8.03 -25.24 -31.87
CA ARG A 98 7.61 -26.14 -32.94
C ARG A 98 7.04 -25.34 -34.10
N GLY A 99 7.62 -25.48 -35.30
CA GLY A 99 7.13 -24.78 -36.50
C GLY A 99 7.16 -23.25 -36.41
N GLY A 100 8.06 -22.68 -35.60
CA GLY A 100 8.17 -21.23 -35.37
C GLY A 100 7.21 -20.68 -34.30
N GLN A 101 6.40 -21.53 -33.67
CA GLN A 101 5.48 -21.17 -32.61
C GLN A 101 5.91 -21.83 -31.29
N GLU A 102 5.68 -21.12 -30.18
CA GLU A 102 6.07 -21.57 -28.84
C GLU A 102 4.95 -22.32 -28.15
N TYR A 103 5.29 -23.43 -27.51
CA TYR A 103 4.36 -24.30 -26.80
C TYR A 103 4.92 -24.69 -25.44
N ILE A 104 4.05 -24.82 -24.46
CA ILE A 104 4.36 -25.40 -23.15
C ILE A 104 3.55 -26.67 -22.97
N ARG A 105 4.20 -27.73 -22.45
CA ARG A 105 3.50 -28.99 -22.18
C ARG A 105 3.03 -29.05 -20.73
N ILE A 106 1.72 -29.14 -20.55
CA ILE A 106 1.08 -29.21 -19.24
C ILE A 106 0.33 -30.55 -19.15
N GLY A 107 0.85 -31.47 -18.34
CA GLY A 107 0.36 -32.85 -18.29
C GLY A 107 0.49 -33.54 -19.66
N SER A 108 -0.65 -33.78 -20.32
CA SER A 108 -0.72 -34.37 -21.66
C SER A 108 -1.05 -33.36 -22.77
N ALA A 109 -1.36 -32.11 -22.41
CA ALA A 109 -1.75 -31.07 -23.34
C ALA A 109 -0.54 -30.24 -23.80
N ASP A 110 -0.42 -30.03 -25.11
CA ASP A 110 0.47 -29.02 -25.69
C ASP A 110 -0.31 -27.72 -25.85
N VAL A 111 0.08 -26.68 -25.11
CA VAL A 111 -0.60 -25.38 -25.07
C VAL A 111 0.29 -24.34 -25.74
N GLU A 112 -0.25 -23.61 -26.71
CA GLU A 112 0.43 -22.45 -27.30
C GLU A 112 0.76 -21.42 -26.21
N TYR A 113 2.02 -21.00 -26.14
CA TYR A 113 2.50 -20.09 -25.12
C TYR A 113 2.41 -18.64 -25.59
N ASN A 114 1.75 -17.80 -24.79
CA ASN A 114 1.70 -16.36 -25.02
C ASN A 114 2.62 -15.63 -24.03
N PHE A 115 3.57 -14.85 -24.54
CA PHE A 115 4.53 -14.08 -23.72
C PHE A 115 3.90 -13.04 -22.80
N ASN A 116 2.67 -12.60 -23.06
CA ASN A 116 1.97 -11.68 -22.18
C ASN A 116 1.45 -12.35 -20.90
N PHE A 117 1.42 -13.69 -20.85
CA PHE A 117 1.00 -14.44 -19.68
C PHE A 117 1.83 -14.09 -18.44
N ARG A 118 1.14 -13.85 -17.32
CA ARG A 118 1.76 -13.58 -16.01
C ARG A 118 1.10 -14.45 -14.95
N LEU A 119 1.92 -15.14 -14.15
CA LEU A 119 1.46 -15.91 -13.00
C LEU A 119 1.83 -15.20 -11.70
N TYR A 120 0.85 -15.04 -10.82
CA TYR A 120 0.97 -14.61 -9.44
C TYR A 120 0.48 -15.73 -8.53
N MET A 121 1.17 -15.95 -7.42
CA MET A 121 0.83 -16.99 -6.45
C MET A 121 0.79 -16.38 -5.05
N THR A 122 -0.18 -16.77 -4.23
CA THR A 122 -0.31 -16.29 -2.84
C THR A 122 -0.55 -17.44 -1.88
N THR A 123 -0.05 -17.31 -0.66
CA THR A 123 -0.39 -18.18 0.48
C THR A 123 -0.75 -17.33 1.69
N ARG A 124 -1.74 -17.79 2.46
CA ARG A 124 -2.13 -17.17 3.74
C ARG A 124 -1.39 -17.77 4.94
N ILE A 125 -0.57 -18.79 4.73
CA ILE A 125 0.22 -19.42 5.79
C ILE A 125 1.34 -18.44 6.16
N SER A 126 1.32 -17.89 7.38
CA SER A 126 2.27 -16.85 7.79
C SER A 126 3.73 -17.33 7.84
N ASN A 127 3.95 -18.62 8.12
CA ASN A 127 5.29 -19.23 8.16
C ASN A 127 5.26 -20.59 7.43
N PRO A 128 5.22 -20.59 6.09
CA PRO A 128 5.15 -21.81 5.31
C PRO A 128 6.52 -22.48 5.17
N ASN A 129 6.56 -23.80 5.27
CA ASN A 129 7.75 -24.62 5.11
C ASN A 129 7.81 -25.18 3.68
N PHE A 130 8.05 -24.31 2.71
CA PHE A 130 8.26 -24.74 1.33
C PHE A 130 9.56 -25.55 1.20
N LEU A 131 9.51 -26.61 0.40
CA LEU A 131 10.70 -27.40 0.08
C LEU A 131 11.73 -26.53 -0.66
N PRO A 132 13.05 -26.73 -0.43
CA PRO A 132 14.09 -25.97 -1.13
C PRO A 132 13.97 -26.03 -2.66
N ALA A 133 13.46 -27.14 -3.19
CA ALA A 133 13.18 -27.29 -4.62
C ALA A 133 12.20 -26.23 -5.13
N ILE A 134 11.13 -25.93 -4.38
CA ILE A 134 10.15 -24.90 -4.74
C ILE A 134 10.78 -23.51 -4.64
N CYS A 135 11.51 -23.24 -3.56
CA CYS A 135 12.17 -21.95 -3.33
C CYS A 135 13.18 -21.56 -4.44
N ASN A 136 13.72 -22.53 -5.16
CA ASN A 136 14.59 -22.28 -6.31
C ASN A 136 13.81 -21.91 -7.59
N LEU A 137 12.56 -22.37 -7.72
CA LEU A 137 11.73 -22.17 -8.91
C LEU A 137 10.94 -20.85 -8.88
N VAL A 138 10.55 -20.40 -7.69
CA VAL A 138 9.71 -19.21 -7.50
C VAL A 138 10.51 -18.10 -6.84
N ASN A 139 10.04 -16.86 -6.99
CA ASN A 139 10.53 -15.78 -6.14
C ASN A 139 9.63 -15.68 -4.90
N LEU A 140 10.11 -16.19 -3.77
CA LEU A 140 9.38 -16.14 -2.51
C LEU A 140 9.48 -14.73 -1.90
N ILE A 141 8.34 -14.06 -1.76
CA ILE A 141 8.27 -12.68 -1.28
C ILE A 141 7.40 -12.64 -0.03
N ASN A 142 7.94 -12.13 1.07
CA ASN A 142 7.18 -11.94 2.29
C ASN A 142 6.39 -10.62 2.21
N CYS A 143 5.07 -10.72 2.15
CA CYS A 143 4.15 -9.58 2.15
C CYS A 143 3.39 -9.44 3.48
N THR A 144 3.90 -10.05 4.55
CA THR A 144 3.35 -9.87 5.89
C THR A 144 3.43 -8.41 6.30
N VAL A 145 2.33 -7.91 6.87
CA VAL A 145 2.22 -6.53 7.31
C VAL A 145 3.18 -6.25 8.46
N THR A 146 4.06 -5.25 8.27
CA THR A 146 5.04 -4.83 9.27
C THR A 146 4.45 -3.77 10.22
N PHE A 147 5.07 -3.60 11.39
CA PHE A 147 4.66 -2.57 12.33
C PHE A 147 4.73 -1.16 11.74
N GLU A 148 5.85 -0.83 11.10
CA GLU A 148 6.07 0.48 10.48
C GLU A 148 5.13 0.69 9.28
N GLY A 149 4.93 -0.34 8.45
CA GLY A 149 4.00 -0.27 7.32
C GLY A 149 2.56 -0.01 7.78
N LEU A 150 2.09 -0.72 8.81
CA LEU A 150 0.78 -0.47 9.39
C LEU A 150 0.68 0.92 10.02
N GLN A 151 1.71 1.35 10.76
CA GLN A 151 1.74 2.67 11.37
C GLN A 151 1.60 3.78 10.33
N GLU A 152 2.31 3.70 9.21
CA GLU A 152 2.22 4.68 8.13
C GLU A 152 0.82 4.67 7.48
N GLN A 153 0.25 3.48 7.26
CA GLN A 153 -1.12 3.34 6.74
C GLN A 153 -2.16 3.96 7.69
N LEU A 154 -2.05 3.71 9.00
CA LEU A 154 -2.93 4.29 10.00
C LEU A 154 -2.73 5.81 10.11
N LEU A 155 -1.49 6.29 10.05
CA LEU A 155 -1.17 7.71 10.06
C LEU A 155 -1.83 8.44 8.89
N SER A 156 -1.67 7.94 7.67
CA SER A 156 -2.33 8.47 6.47
C SER A 156 -3.84 8.56 6.66
N ARG A 157 -4.48 7.54 7.25
CA ARG A 157 -5.93 7.55 7.51
C ARG A 157 -6.36 8.60 8.55
N VAL A 158 -5.63 8.72 9.67
CA VAL A 158 -5.93 9.74 10.68
C VAL A 158 -5.78 11.14 10.08
N VAL A 159 -4.68 11.40 9.37
CA VAL A 159 -4.41 12.69 8.75
C VAL A 159 -5.47 13.00 7.69
N LYS A 160 -5.80 12.05 6.81
CA LYS A 160 -6.84 12.21 5.80
C LYS A 160 -8.19 12.58 6.41
N ARG A 161 -8.51 12.06 7.59
CA ARG A 161 -9.77 12.36 8.28
C ARG A 161 -9.75 13.69 9.04
N GLN A 162 -8.64 14.03 9.70
CA GLN A 162 -8.53 15.24 10.51
C GLN A 162 -8.15 16.48 9.69
N HIS A 163 -7.24 16.32 8.74
CA HIS A 163 -6.70 17.36 7.87
C HIS A 163 -6.58 16.83 6.43
N PRO A 164 -7.70 16.63 5.72
CA PRO A 164 -7.68 16.13 4.34
C PRO A 164 -6.81 16.96 3.40
N GLN A 165 -6.77 18.29 3.61
CA GLN A 165 -5.93 19.21 2.85
C GLN A 165 -4.44 18.87 2.93
N VAL A 166 -3.94 18.42 4.08
CA VAL A 166 -2.53 18.05 4.26
C VAL A 166 -2.20 16.79 3.47
N GLU A 167 -3.10 15.81 3.45
CA GLU A 167 -2.92 14.57 2.70
C GLU A 167 -3.08 14.79 1.18
N GLU A 168 -3.99 15.68 0.77
CA GLU A 168 -4.16 16.09 -0.62
C GLU A 168 -2.92 16.85 -1.13
N GLN A 169 -2.40 17.80 -0.35
CA GLN A 169 -1.15 18.50 -0.65
C GLN A 169 0.02 17.53 -0.78
N LEU A 170 0.12 16.54 0.11
CA LEU A 170 1.14 15.49 0.00
C LEU A 170 0.99 14.71 -1.30
N GLY A 171 -0.24 14.29 -1.64
CA GLY A 171 -0.53 13.54 -2.86
C GLY A 171 -0.16 14.29 -4.13
N GLN A 172 -0.49 15.59 -4.20
CA GLN A 172 -0.15 16.47 -5.32
C GLN A 172 1.35 16.71 -5.41
N LEU A 173 2.01 16.97 -4.28
CA LEU A 173 3.46 17.18 -4.21
C LEU A 173 4.22 15.95 -4.72
N LEU A 174 3.88 14.75 -4.23
CA LEU A 174 4.51 13.51 -4.66
C LEU A 174 4.27 13.20 -6.13
N GLN A 175 3.10 13.56 -6.67
CA GLN A 175 2.82 13.42 -8.09
C GLN A 175 3.65 14.38 -8.94
N SER A 176 3.80 15.64 -8.50
CA SER A 176 4.66 16.63 -9.16
C SER A 176 6.12 16.16 -9.18
N ILE A 177 6.67 15.75 -8.02
CA ILE A 177 8.03 15.23 -7.90
C ILE A 177 8.23 14.03 -8.85
N ALA A 178 7.28 13.09 -8.87
CA ALA A 178 7.38 11.93 -9.77
C ALA A 178 7.39 12.34 -11.25
N SER A 179 6.57 13.32 -11.65
CA SER A 179 6.53 13.84 -13.02
C SER A 179 7.82 14.57 -13.40
N ASP A 180 8.36 15.38 -12.50
CA ASP A 180 9.59 16.14 -12.70
C ASP A 180 10.79 15.17 -12.84
N LEU A 181 10.88 14.12 -12.03
CA LEU A 181 11.93 13.10 -12.13
C LEU A 181 11.86 12.29 -13.43
N VAL A 182 10.66 11.97 -13.92
CA VAL A 182 10.50 11.33 -15.24
C VAL A 182 10.97 12.28 -16.34
N THR A 183 10.57 13.55 -16.28
CA THR A 183 10.97 14.57 -17.26
C THR A 183 12.48 14.75 -17.29
N LEU A 184 13.15 14.76 -16.13
CA LEU A 184 14.62 14.81 -16.04
C LEU A 184 15.27 13.62 -16.75
N ARG A 185 14.78 12.40 -16.48
CA ARG A 185 15.28 11.19 -17.15
C ARG A 185 15.06 11.24 -18.66
N ASP A 186 13.90 11.73 -19.10
CA ASP A 186 13.59 11.82 -20.52
C ASP A 186 14.47 12.86 -21.25
N LEU A 187 14.77 13.99 -20.58
CA LEU A 187 15.73 14.98 -21.09
C LEU A 187 17.14 14.41 -21.18
N GLU A 188 17.58 13.63 -20.18
CA GLU A 188 18.87 12.94 -20.19
C GLU A 188 18.95 11.92 -21.34
N ASN A 189 17.95 11.05 -21.45
CA ASN A 189 17.86 10.05 -22.54
C ASN A 189 17.83 10.70 -23.92
N LYS A 190 17.10 11.81 -24.08
CA LYS A 190 17.07 12.59 -25.33
C LYS A 190 18.43 13.19 -25.65
N SER A 191 19.14 13.70 -24.65
CA SER A 191 20.48 14.26 -24.84
C SER A 191 21.49 13.18 -25.26
N LEU A 192 21.43 12.01 -24.61
CA LEU A 192 22.24 10.85 -24.98
C LEU A 192 21.93 10.33 -26.38
N SER A 193 20.65 10.25 -26.75
CA SER A 193 20.26 9.78 -28.08
C SER A 193 20.71 10.73 -29.18
N LEU A 194 20.60 12.06 -28.97
CA LEU A 194 21.11 13.05 -29.91
C LEU A 194 22.61 12.91 -30.11
N LEU A 195 23.39 12.79 -29.03
CA LEU A 195 24.84 12.57 -29.10
C LEU A 195 25.21 11.27 -29.82
N GLN A 196 24.41 10.21 -29.65
CA GLN A 196 24.65 8.90 -30.27
C GLN A 196 24.38 8.90 -31.79
N HIS A 197 23.38 9.64 -32.27
CA HIS A 197 22.98 9.67 -33.69
C HIS A 197 23.69 10.75 -34.50
N THR A 198 24.51 11.60 -33.87
CA THR A 198 25.26 12.64 -34.57
C THR A 198 26.44 12.01 -35.32
N GLU A 199 26.41 12.07 -36.65
CA GLU A 199 27.51 11.64 -37.51
C GLU A 199 28.36 12.86 -37.92
N GLY A 200 29.68 12.77 -37.78
CA GLY A 200 30.61 13.86 -38.12
C GLY A 200 31.14 14.62 -36.90
N HIS A 201 31.64 15.85 -37.11
CA HIS A 201 32.24 16.66 -36.05
C HIS A 201 31.14 17.37 -35.25
N ILE A 202 30.91 16.95 -34.00
CA ILE A 202 29.83 17.43 -33.11
C ILE A 202 29.83 18.96 -32.93
N LEU A 203 30.99 19.59 -33.05
CA LEU A 203 31.15 21.04 -32.88
C LEU A 203 30.61 21.86 -34.06
N ASP A 204 30.33 21.22 -35.20
CA ASP A 204 29.84 21.88 -36.41
C ASP A 204 28.30 21.90 -36.47
N ASP A 205 27.64 21.09 -35.63
CA ASP A 205 26.17 21.02 -35.55
C ASP A 205 25.64 22.02 -34.53
N GLN A 206 25.33 23.23 -35.00
CA GLN A 206 24.80 24.31 -34.16
C GLN A 206 23.42 23.98 -33.57
N ASP A 207 22.58 23.23 -34.29
CA ASP A 207 21.24 22.85 -33.84
C ASP A 207 21.31 21.85 -32.68
N LEU A 208 22.28 20.93 -32.72
CA LEU A 208 22.60 20.02 -31.63
C LEU A 208 23.08 20.78 -30.40
N ILE A 209 24.03 21.71 -30.57
CA ILE A 209 24.56 22.52 -29.46
C ILE A 209 23.44 23.31 -28.78
N ASP A 210 22.59 23.98 -29.57
CA ASP A 210 21.47 24.77 -29.06
C ASP A 210 20.44 23.88 -28.34
N THR A 211 20.19 22.67 -28.85
CA THR A 211 19.26 21.71 -28.22
C THR A 211 19.82 21.17 -26.90
N LEU A 212 21.11 20.84 -26.84
CA LEU A 212 21.78 20.40 -25.62
C LEU A 212 21.82 21.51 -24.57
N GLN A 213 22.06 22.75 -24.99
CA GLN A 213 22.05 23.91 -24.09
C GLN A 213 20.65 24.15 -23.51
N LYS A 214 19.59 24.11 -24.34
CA LYS A 214 18.20 24.18 -23.87
C LYS A 214 17.83 23.03 -22.92
N SER A 215 18.29 21.82 -23.21
CA SER A 215 18.09 20.65 -22.34
C SER A 215 18.73 20.87 -20.96
N LYS A 216 19.99 21.31 -20.94
CA LYS A 216 20.73 21.63 -19.71
C LYS A 216 20.04 22.72 -18.87
N ASP A 217 19.60 23.80 -19.51
CA ASP A 217 18.92 24.89 -18.82
C ASP A 217 17.57 24.44 -18.24
N MET A 218 16.82 23.61 -18.98
CA MET A 218 15.57 23.02 -18.50
C MET A 218 15.79 22.07 -17.32
N SER A 219 16.79 21.17 -17.40
CA SER A 219 17.13 20.26 -16.30
C SER A 219 17.47 21.02 -15.02
N LYS A 220 18.24 22.12 -15.13
CA LYS A 220 18.56 22.97 -13.97
C LYS A 220 17.31 23.61 -13.35
N VAL A 221 16.34 24.04 -14.16
CA VAL A 221 15.07 24.59 -13.66
C VAL A 221 14.25 23.52 -12.92
N ILE A 222 14.24 22.28 -13.44
CA ILE A 222 13.53 21.17 -12.82
C ILE A 222 14.21 20.76 -11.51
N GLU A 223 15.54 20.66 -11.48
CA GLU A 223 16.31 20.36 -10.26
C GLU A 223 16.01 21.36 -9.13
N MET A 224 16.01 22.66 -9.41
CA MET A 224 15.64 23.69 -8.42
C MET A 224 14.20 23.51 -7.91
N ARG A 225 13.27 23.07 -8.78
CA ARG A 225 11.88 22.82 -8.39
C ARG A 225 11.74 21.58 -7.52
N VAL A 226 12.50 20.52 -7.82
CA VAL A 226 12.55 19.30 -7.01
C VAL A 226 13.08 19.62 -5.61
N GLU A 227 14.17 20.37 -5.51
CA GLU A 227 14.74 20.80 -4.21
C GLU A 227 13.73 21.62 -3.38
N ALA A 228 13.05 22.59 -3.99
CA ALA A 228 11.99 23.35 -3.32
C ALA A 228 10.80 22.46 -2.88
N SER A 229 10.49 21.43 -3.66
CA SER A 229 9.43 20.46 -3.35
C SER A 229 9.79 19.58 -2.16
N GLU A 230 11.06 19.15 -2.04
CA GLU A 230 11.56 18.38 -0.89
C GLU A 230 11.50 19.17 0.42
N GLU A 231 11.77 20.48 0.40
CA GLU A 231 11.58 21.32 1.57
C GLU A 231 10.12 21.41 1.99
N ASN A 232 9.21 21.51 1.03
CA ASN A 232 7.78 21.50 1.30
C ASN A 232 7.31 20.15 1.86
N GLU A 233 7.86 19.04 1.33
CA GLU A 233 7.60 17.70 1.83
C GLU A 233 7.98 17.59 3.31
N LYS A 234 9.15 18.09 3.71
CA LYS A 234 9.59 18.10 5.11
C LYS A 234 8.59 18.84 6.02
N LYS A 235 8.03 19.97 5.56
CA LYS A 235 7.02 20.74 6.29
C LYS A 235 5.71 19.95 6.45
N ILE A 236 5.25 19.32 5.38
CA ILE A 236 4.05 18.47 5.38
C ILE A 236 4.25 17.25 6.30
N MET A 237 5.39 16.57 6.20
CA MET A 237 5.72 15.43 7.07
C MET A 237 5.79 15.84 8.54
N HIS A 238 6.31 17.02 8.85
CA HIS A 238 6.28 17.55 10.21
C HIS A 238 4.84 17.75 10.73
N ALA A 239 3.92 18.21 9.88
CA ALA A 239 2.51 18.31 10.23
C ALA A 239 1.88 16.92 10.47
N ARG A 240 2.19 15.92 9.63
CA ARG A 240 1.70 14.53 9.79
C ARG A 240 2.18 13.90 11.10
N LYS A 241 3.45 14.09 11.46
CA LYS A 241 4.06 13.55 12.70
C LYS A 241 3.30 13.89 13.98
N LYS A 242 2.48 14.95 13.99
CA LYS A 242 1.61 15.29 15.13
C LYS A 242 0.59 14.20 15.47
N TYR A 243 0.17 13.39 14.49
CA TYR A 243 -0.78 12.29 14.64
C TYR A 243 -0.11 10.92 14.85
N LEU A 244 1.23 10.86 14.77
CA LEU A 244 1.99 9.63 14.91
C LEU A 244 1.64 8.85 16.20
N PRO A 245 1.47 9.47 17.38
CA PRO A 245 1.10 8.72 18.59
C PRO A 245 -0.19 7.90 18.46
N MET A 246 -1.18 8.41 17.72
CA MET A 246 -2.43 7.70 17.47
C MET A 246 -2.21 6.49 16.56
N ALA A 247 -1.40 6.66 15.50
CA ALA A 247 -1.05 5.58 14.58
C ALA A 247 -0.19 4.50 15.27
N THR A 248 0.75 4.89 16.13
CA THR A 248 1.55 3.97 16.95
C THR A 248 0.64 3.13 17.84
N ARG A 249 -0.29 3.76 18.56
CA ARG A 249 -1.23 3.04 19.43
C ARG A 249 -2.11 2.08 18.65
N GLY A 250 -2.62 2.50 17.48
CA GLY A 250 -3.40 1.63 16.61
C GLY A 250 -2.59 0.42 16.12
N SER A 251 -1.32 0.62 15.75
CA SER A 251 -0.46 -0.47 15.31
C SER A 251 -0.21 -1.47 16.44
N VAL A 252 0.15 -1.00 17.63
CA VAL A 252 0.32 -1.85 18.82
C VAL A 252 -0.95 -2.66 19.08
N MET A 253 -2.13 -2.02 19.01
CA MET A 253 -3.40 -2.72 19.22
C MET A 253 -3.65 -3.82 18.20
N TYR A 254 -3.42 -3.54 16.92
CA TYR A 254 -3.60 -4.56 15.88
C TYR A 254 -2.71 -5.78 16.13
N PHE A 255 -1.41 -5.60 16.38
CA PHE A 255 -0.51 -6.73 16.59
C PHE A 255 -0.83 -7.52 17.86
N VAL A 256 -1.27 -6.84 18.93
CA VAL A 256 -1.78 -7.56 20.11
C VAL A 256 -3.01 -8.39 19.74
N MET A 257 -3.94 -7.85 18.94
CA MET A 257 -5.13 -8.60 18.50
C MET A 257 -4.79 -9.75 17.56
N ASP A 258 -3.81 -9.58 16.67
CA ASP A 258 -3.31 -10.65 15.80
C ASP A 258 -2.68 -11.79 16.62
N GLU A 259 -1.92 -11.44 17.68
CA GLU A 259 -1.36 -12.42 18.61
C GLU A 259 -2.43 -13.17 19.43
N LEU A 260 -3.58 -12.55 19.74
CA LEU A 260 -4.68 -13.25 20.41
C LEU A 260 -5.24 -14.41 19.58
N GLY A 261 -5.16 -14.34 18.25
CA GLY A 261 -5.56 -15.43 17.36
C GLY A 261 -4.75 -16.71 17.58
N LYS A 262 -3.50 -16.60 18.08
CA LYS A 262 -2.65 -17.73 18.45
C LYS A 262 -3.14 -18.46 19.70
N LEU A 263 -3.90 -17.77 20.55
CA LEU A 263 -4.49 -18.37 21.76
C LEU A 263 -5.78 -19.11 21.45
N ASN A 264 -6.65 -18.52 20.61
CA ASN A 264 -7.90 -19.14 20.18
C ASN A 264 -8.33 -18.59 18.81
N CYS A 265 -8.76 -19.49 17.92
CA CYS A 265 -9.24 -19.14 16.57
C CYS A 265 -10.43 -18.16 16.57
N MET A 266 -11.21 -18.08 17.65
CA MET A 266 -12.30 -17.10 17.78
C MET A 266 -11.81 -15.64 17.87
N TYR A 267 -10.54 -15.41 18.22
CA TYR A 267 -9.92 -14.07 18.24
C TYR A 267 -9.17 -13.74 16.95
N GLN A 268 -9.47 -14.43 15.85
CA GLN A 268 -8.89 -14.10 14.56
C GLN A 268 -9.64 -12.91 13.93
N PHE A 269 -8.95 -11.79 13.78
CA PHE A 269 -9.50 -10.58 13.18
C PHE A 269 -8.78 -10.25 11.88
N SER A 270 -9.52 -9.86 10.85
CA SER A 270 -8.90 -9.39 9.60
C SER A 270 -8.36 -7.97 9.76
N LEU A 271 -7.27 -7.67 9.04
CA LEU A 271 -6.74 -6.32 8.97
C LEU A 271 -7.81 -5.33 8.47
N HIS A 272 -8.60 -5.72 7.47
CA HIS A 272 -9.68 -4.89 6.93
C HIS A 272 -10.70 -4.48 8.01
N TRP A 273 -11.09 -5.41 8.88
CA TRP A 273 -11.99 -5.12 9.99
C TRP A 273 -11.37 -4.14 10.98
N PHE A 274 -10.12 -4.35 11.38
CA PHE A 274 -9.42 -3.47 12.33
C PHE A 274 -9.30 -2.05 11.76
N MET A 275 -8.94 -1.96 10.49
CA MET A 275 -8.85 -0.74 9.71
C MET A 275 -10.17 0.06 9.67
N LYS A 276 -11.32 -0.63 9.63
CA LYS A 276 -12.65 0.00 9.72
C LYS A 276 -12.90 0.57 11.11
N ILE A 277 -12.71 -0.22 12.17
CA ILE A 277 -12.87 0.25 13.56
C ILE A 277 -11.96 1.43 13.86
N PHE A 278 -10.70 1.35 13.44
CA PHE A 278 -9.75 2.44 13.62
C PHE A 278 -10.28 3.73 13.01
N THR A 279 -10.77 3.66 11.77
CA THR A 279 -11.34 4.82 11.07
C THR A 279 -12.55 5.36 11.81
N GLU A 280 -13.46 4.50 12.28
CA GLU A 280 -14.65 4.89 13.05
C GLU A 280 -14.33 5.54 14.40
N SER A 281 -13.26 5.10 15.06
CA SER A 281 -12.80 5.65 16.35
C SER A 281 -12.14 7.03 16.23
N VAL A 282 -11.70 7.41 15.03
CA VAL A 282 -11.22 8.77 14.76
C VAL A 282 -12.45 9.67 14.61
N SER A 283 -12.81 10.39 15.67
CA SER A 283 -13.91 11.36 15.65
C SER A 283 -13.51 12.64 14.90
N ASP A 284 -14.45 13.20 14.13
CA ASP A 284 -14.20 14.48 13.44
C ASP A 284 -14.06 15.58 14.50
N LEU A 285 -13.00 16.40 14.41
CA LEU A 285 -12.74 17.52 15.33
C LEU A 285 -13.94 18.48 15.50
N HIS A 286 -14.85 18.50 14.51
CA HIS A 286 -15.98 19.41 14.38
C HIS A 286 -17.33 18.78 14.75
N LYS A 287 -17.39 17.49 15.10
CA LYS A 287 -18.63 16.90 15.63
C LYS A 287 -18.62 17.06 17.15
N PRO A 288 -19.57 17.79 17.75
CA PRO A 288 -19.70 17.78 19.19
C PRO A 288 -19.88 16.32 19.62
N HIS A 289 -19.18 15.93 20.70
CA HIS A 289 -19.38 14.64 21.34
C HIS A 289 -20.86 14.50 21.71
N THR A 290 -21.67 13.91 20.84
CA THR A 290 -22.90 13.24 21.27
C THR A 290 -22.43 11.98 21.99
N ARG A 291 -22.07 12.13 23.27
CA ARG A 291 -22.19 11.02 24.20
C ARG A 291 -23.63 10.54 24.03
N ARG A 292 -23.83 9.29 23.59
CA ARG A 292 -25.16 8.68 23.64
C ARG A 292 -25.68 8.91 25.07
N PRO A 293 -26.84 9.56 25.26
CA PRO A 293 -27.29 9.89 26.60
C PRO A 293 -27.50 8.57 27.36
N ARG A 294 -26.78 8.39 28.47
CA ARG A 294 -27.28 7.51 29.54
C ARG A 294 -28.58 8.14 30.01
N SER A 295 -29.68 7.41 29.95
CA SER A 295 -31.00 7.89 30.36
C SER A 295 -30.91 8.50 31.77
N GLY A 296 -31.21 9.78 31.91
CA GLY A 296 -31.14 10.48 33.19
C GLY A 296 -31.52 11.95 33.05
N PHE A 297 -32.78 12.23 33.38
CA PHE A 297 -33.39 13.50 33.80
C PHE A 297 -32.64 14.82 33.52
N VAL A 298 -33.21 15.63 32.63
CA VAL A 298 -32.83 17.03 32.40
C VAL A 298 -33.58 17.91 33.40
N HIS A 299 -32.86 18.54 34.33
CA HIS A 299 -33.31 19.78 34.96
C HIS A 299 -32.60 20.98 34.31
N ARG A 300 -33.43 21.87 33.76
CA ARG A 300 -33.07 23.12 33.11
C ARG A 300 -32.72 24.17 34.17
N ALA A 301 -31.51 24.74 34.11
CA ALA A 301 -31.17 25.96 34.83
C ALA A 301 -30.47 26.95 33.87
N SER A 302 -31.18 28.03 33.57
CA SER A 302 -30.71 29.22 32.86
C SER A 302 -29.84 30.10 33.77
N LYS A 303 -28.75 30.70 33.25
CA LYS A 303 -28.29 32.04 33.68
C LYS A 303 -27.21 32.66 32.76
N LEU A 304 -27.62 33.79 32.17
CA LEU A 304 -26.94 35.04 31.81
C LEU A 304 -25.40 35.12 31.72
N GLN A 305 -24.94 35.61 30.57
CA GLN A 305 -23.62 36.23 30.32
C GLN A 305 -23.56 37.67 30.84
N ARG A 306 -22.37 38.10 31.31
CA ARG A 306 -21.93 39.50 31.35
C ARG A 306 -20.57 39.60 30.65
N PRO A 307 -20.29 40.68 29.88
CA PRO A 307 -19.03 40.84 29.16
C PRO A 307 -18.00 41.58 30.03
N GLY A 308 -16.71 41.30 29.81
CA GLY A 308 -15.64 42.05 30.46
C GLY A 308 -14.23 41.55 30.14
N ASN A 309 -13.55 42.34 29.29
CA ASN A 309 -12.10 42.57 29.16
C ASN A 309 -11.20 41.51 28.50
N GLU A 310 -10.96 41.76 27.21
CA GLU A 310 -9.80 41.36 26.43
C GLU A 310 -8.50 41.98 26.98
N PHE A 311 -7.36 41.48 26.48
CA PHE A 311 -5.95 41.85 26.76
C PHE A 311 -5.16 40.99 27.75
N LYS A 312 -5.09 39.68 27.47
CA LYS A 312 -3.87 38.82 27.56
C LYS A 312 -3.96 37.64 26.58
N HIS A 313 -4.12 37.91 25.29
CA HIS A 313 -4.29 36.87 24.26
C HIS A 313 -3.20 36.99 23.20
N LEU A 314 -2.11 36.23 23.33
CA LEU A 314 -1.37 35.73 22.15
C LEU A 314 -0.46 34.55 22.55
N SER A 315 0.18 34.59 23.74
CA SER A 315 0.98 33.47 24.26
C SER A 315 0.13 32.35 24.90
N VAL A 316 -1.01 32.70 25.52
CA VAL A 316 -1.92 31.73 26.17
C VAL A 316 -2.73 30.90 25.16
N ASN A 317 -2.95 31.42 23.95
CA ASN A 317 -3.76 30.75 22.92
C ASN A 317 -3.05 29.54 22.30
N THR A 318 -1.75 29.63 22.07
CA THR A 318 -0.94 28.51 21.53
C THR A 318 -0.86 27.36 22.52
N THR A 319 -0.69 27.66 23.82
CA THR A 319 -0.64 26.66 24.89
C THR A 319 -2.00 26.00 25.11
N LYS A 320 -3.11 26.78 25.09
CA LYS A 320 -4.47 26.23 25.18
C LYS A 320 -4.85 25.37 23.96
N MET A 321 -4.47 25.77 22.75
CA MET A 321 -4.65 24.93 21.55
C MET A 321 -3.83 23.63 21.63
N HIS A 322 -2.58 23.69 22.09
CA HIS A 322 -1.75 22.49 22.27
C HIS A 322 -2.32 21.52 23.31
N ILE A 323 -2.87 22.03 24.42
CA ILE A 323 -3.53 21.22 25.44
C ILE A 323 -4.81 20.60 24.89
N GLY A 324 -5.61 21.37 24.13
CA GLY A 324 -6.81 20.88 23.46
C GLY A 324 -6.51 19.77 22.44
N PHE A 325 -5.44 19.94 21.65
CA PHE A 325 -5.00 18.94 20.68
C PHE A 325 -4.53 17.64 21.35
N LYS A 326 -3.70 17.73 22.39
CA LYS A 326 -3.26 16.54 23.15
C LYS A 326 -4.43 15.81 23.80
N SER A 327 -5.38 16.54 24.39
CA SER A 327 -6.60 15.95 24.95
C SER A 327 -7.46 15.27 23.88
N HIS A 328 -7.58 15.88 22.71
CA HIS A 328 -8.31 15.29 21.59
C HIS A 328 -7.65 14.00 21.09
N LEU A 329 -6.33 13.98 20.89
CA LEU A 329 -5.59 12.75 20.57
C LEU A 329 -5.83 11.67 21.63
N GLN A 330 -5.78 12.03 22.92
CA GLN A 330 -6.04 11.09 24.00
C GLN A 330 -7.48 10.53 23.97
N ASN A 331 -8.46 11.36 23.64
CA ASN A 331 -9.84 10.91 23.50
C ASN A 331 -9.99 9.91 22.35
N MET A 332 -9.41 10.18 21.18
CA MET A 332 -9.42 9.23 20.06
C MET A 332 -8.76 7.90 20.43
N MET A 333 -7.60 7.97 21.09
CA MET A 333 -6.89 6.78 21.58
C MET A 333 -7.73 5.96 22.57
N ASN A 334 -8.43 6.64 23.49
CA ASN A 334 -9.31 5.97 24.46
C ASN A 334 -10.53 5.36 23.76
N THR A 335 -11.15 6.06 22.80
CA THR A 335 -12.28 5.54 22.01
C THR A 335 -11.88 4.33 21.18
N LEU A 336 -10.70 4.33 20.56
CA LEU A 336 -10.16 3.16 19.88
C LEU A 336 -10.04 1.98 20.85
N THR A 337 -9.42 2.22 22.01
CA THR A 337 -9.25 1.21 23.06
C THR A 337 -10.58 0.62 23.52
N GLU A 338 -11.57 1.47 23.76
CA GLU A 338 -12.88 1.05 24.24
C GLU A 338 -13.62 0.24 23.17
N ASN A 339 -13.55 0.64 21.90
CA ASN A 339 -14.21 -0.06 20.81
C ASN A 339 -13.59 -1.43 20.55
N THR A 340 -12.26 -1.53 20.52
CA THR A 340 -11.56 -2.81 20.33
C THR A 340 -11.82 -3.74 21.51
N TYR A 341 -11.71 -3.24 22.75
CA TYR A 341 -11.97 -4.02 23.95
C TYR A 341 -13.40 -4.56 24.00
N LYS A 342 -14.41 -3.75 23.67
CA LYS A 342 -15.81 -4.18 23.65
C LYS A 342 -16.03 -5.38 22.74
N VAL A 343 -15.41 -5.38 21.56
CA VAL A 343 -15.57 -6.50 20.62
C VAL A 343 -14.85 -7.75 21.12
N CYS A 344 -13.61 -7.62 21.60
CA CYS A 344 -12.88 -8.75 22.17
C CYS A 344 -13.61 -9.35 23.37
N HIS A 345 -14.12 -8.51 24.28
CA HIS A 345 -14.89 -8.96 25.44
C HIS A 345 -16.20 -9.64 25.03
N TRP A 346 -16.93 -9.09 24.05
CA TRP A 346 -18.15 -9.70 23.56
C TRP A 346 -17.92 -11.11 23.00
N LEU A 347 -16.87 -11.28 22.19
CA LEU A 347 -16.45 -12.60 21.68
C LEU A 347 -16.06 -13.55 22.81
N ALA A 348 -15.32 -13.07 23.82
CA ALA A 348 -14.96 -13.85 24.99
C ALA A 348 -16.20 -14.37 25.74
N THR A 349 -17.20 -13.51 25.96
CA THR A 349 -18.44 -13.90 26.64
C THR A 349 -19.29 -14.86 25.82
N TRP A 350 -19.29 -14.71 24.50
CA TRP A 350 -20.00 -15.61 23.60
C TRP A 350 -19.34 -16.98 23.52
N ALA A 351 -18.01 -17.04 23.51
CA ALA A 351 -17.25 -18.30 23.48
C ALA A 351 -17.42 -19.18 24.73
N VAL A 352 -17.78 -18.58 25.86
CA VAL A 352 -17.97 -19.26 27.16
C VAL A 352 -19.44 -19.67 27.39
N SER A 353 -20.37 -19.14 26.58
CA SER A 353 -21.81 -19.47 26.62
C SER A 353 -22.10 -20.59 25.63
#